data_AF-A0A7X6MVB4-F1
#
_entry.id   AF-A0A7X6MVB4-F1
#
_cell.length_a   1.000
_cell.length_b   1.000
_cell.length_c   1.000
_cell.angle_alpha   90.00
_cell.angle_beta   90.00
_cell.angle_gamma   90.00
#
_symmetry.space_group_name_H-M   'P 1'
#
loop_
_entity.id
_entity.type
_entity.pdbx_description
1 polymer ?
#
loop_
_entity_poly.entity_id
_entity_poly.type
_entity_poly.pdbx_seq_one_letter_code
_entity_poly.pdbx_strand_id
1 'polypeptide(L)'
;MTARLALASLFIVAAVLARPWQTDTERWVLGVSVAAAVLLLAWWGGLFLTTRIARHIAVLRRNLAKNGPAENPDAETVVLRVDPADPAQLPVVVSYLDRYGIRCDKVRVTHRDADGVRRSWISLTVAAVDNIDALRARSSRIPLRDTTEVVGRRLADHLREQGWTVTLVDGVDAPLPDPGKETWRGVKDDSGFVAAYRVRVGDKLETVLAEIAAVPAQETWTALEFTGSPAQPQLTVGAAFRTGDRPARKAPLTGLKPAGGRHRPALAALNPLSSDRLEGTPAALPQVLPQASVEHEVLQEAGHPA
;
A
#
# COMPACT_ATOMS: atom_id res chain seq x y z
N MET A 1 11.81 4.65 15.71
CA MET A 1 11.78 4.35 17.16
C MET A 1 13.14 4.61 17.80
N THR A 2 14.24 4.18 17.18
CA THR A 2 15.63 4.42 17.61
C THR A 2 15.91 5.85 18.06
N ALA A 3 15.73 6.86 17.19
CA ALA A 3 16.01 8.25 17.54
C ALA A 3 15.16 8.78 18.71
N ARG A 4 13.90 8.32 18.84
CA ARG A 4 13.03 8.71 19.95
C ARG A 4 13.51 8.14 21.27
N LEU A 5 13.86 6.86 21.28
CA LEU A 5 14.39 6.20 22.47
C LEU A 5 15.74 6.80 22.87
N ALA A 6 16.63 7.07 21.90
CA ALA A 6 17.91 7.72 22.16
C ALA A 6 17.74 9.09 22.83
N LEU A 7 16.86 9.94 22.27
CA LEU A 7 16.58 11.26 22.85
C LEU A 7 15.88 11.17 24.21
N ALA A 8 14.90 10.28 24.36
CA ALA A 8 14.23 10.08 25.64
C ALA A 8 15.21 9.62 26.73
N SER A 9 16.08 8.63 26.42
CA SER A 9 17.14 8.17 27.32
C SER A 9 18.12 9.29 27.66
N LEU A 10 18.52 10.12 26.69
CA LEU A 10 19.40 11.26 26.93
C LEU A 10 18.79 12.24 27.95
N PHE A 11 17.52 12.63 27.78
CA PHE A 11 16.84 13.52 28.72
C PHE A 11 16.65 12.88 30.10
N ILE A 12 16.35 11.59 30.17
CA ILE A 12 16.24 10.88 31.44
C ILE A 12 17.58 10.88 32.19
N VAL A 13 18.69 10.58 31.50
CA VAL A 13 20.03 10.61 32.09
C VAL A 13 20.38 12.03 32.56
N ALA A 14 20.11 13.06 31.75
CA ALA A 14 20.34 14.45 32.13
C ALA A 14 19.57 14.85 33.41
N ALA A 15 18.31 14.43 33.52
CA ALA A 15 17.50 14.67 34.73
C ALA A 15 18.07 13.98 35.98
N VAL A 16 18.56 12.75 35.83
CA VAL A 16 19.15 11.96 36.94
C VAL A 16 20.47 12.56 37.41
N LEU A 17 21.31 13.03 36.49
CA LEU A 17 22.60 13.67 36.80
C LEU A 17 22.44 15.05 37.46
N ALA A 18 21.29 15.71 37.29
CA ALA A 18 21.00 16.99 37.94
C ALA A 18 20.55 16.86 39.42
N ARG A 19 20.56 15.66 40.01
CA ARG A 19 20.29 15.48 41.45
C ARG A 19 21.40 16.15 42.27
N PRO A 20 21.09 16.83 43.40
CA PRO A 20 19.86 16.72 44.22
C PRO A 20 18.73 17.73 43.91
N TRP A 21 18.79 18.50 42.82
CA TRP A 21 17.78 19.51 42.42
C TRP A 21 17.56 20.65 43.42
N GLN A 22 18.65 21.14 44.00
CA GLN A 22 18.64 22.22 44.99
C GLN A 22 18.73 23.60 44.35
N THR A 23 19.36 23.72 43.18
CA THR A 23 19.52 25.00 42.47
C THR A 23 18.44 25.22 41.41
N ASP A 24 18.17 26.49 41.07
CA ASP A 24 17.20 26.83 40.02
C ASP A 24 17.58 26.22 38.66
N THR A 25 18.88 26.18 38.35
CA THR A 25 19.41 25.55 37.14
C THR A 25 19.09 24.05 37.10
N GLU A 26 19.32 23.32 38.18
CA GLU A 26 19.02 21.88 38.25
C GLU A 26 17.52 21.60 38.12
N ARG A 27 16.67 22.46 38.70
CA ARG A 27 15.20 22.36 38.57
C ARG A 27 14.74 22.64 37.14
N TRP A 28 15.37 23.60 36.45
CA TRP A 28 15.11 23.84 35.03
C TRP A 28 15.51 22.65 34.16
N VAL A 29 16.69 22.07 34.39
CA VAL A 29 17.15 20.87 33.67
C VAL A 29 16.17 19.72 33.88
N LEU A 30 15.71 19.49 35.11
CA LEU A 30 14.69 18.49 35.42
C LEU A 30 13.38 18.79 34.67
N GLY A 31 12.88 20.02 34.75
CA GLY A 31 11.62 20.41 34.10
C GLY A 31 11.65 20.22 32.58
N VAL A 32 12.69 20.70 31.91
CA VAL A 32 12.87 20.54 30.45
C VAL A 32 13.00 19.06 30.08
N SER A 33 13.77 18.30 30.84
CA SER A 33 14.00 16.88 30.56
C SER A 33 12.73 16.06 30.68
N VAL A 34 11.94 16.29 31.74
CA VAL A 34 10.65 15.63 31.95
C VAL A 34 9.66 16.03 30.85
N ALA A 35 9.55 17.34 30.53
CA ALA A 35 8.67 17.82 29.48
C ALA A 35 9.03 17.21 28.11
N ALA A 36 10.32 17.18 27.76
CA ALA A 36 10.79 16.60 26.51
C ALA A 36 10.51 15.09 26.42
N ALA A 37 10.79 14.33 27.49
CA ALA A 37 10.51 12.89 27.53
C ALA A 37 9.01 12.61 27.38
N VAL A 38 8.16 13.36 28.09
CA VAL A 38 6.69 13.25 27.96
C VAL A 38 6.25 13.59 26.54
N LEU A 39 6.71 14.70 25.94
CA LEU A 39 6.32 15.08 24.58
C LEU A 39 6.77 14.07 23.51
N LEU A 40 7.95 13.48 23.67
CA LEU A 40 8.50 12.48 22.73
C LEU A 40 7.72 11.16 22.77
N LEU A 41 7.28 10.75 23.97
CA LEU A 41 6.61 9.47 24.21
C LEU A 41 5.08 9.57 24.31
N ALA A 42 4.53 10.78 24.38
CA ALA A 42 3.08 11.02 24.46
C ALA A 42 2.35 10.32 23.31
N TRP A 43 1.52 9.35 23.70
CA TRP A 43 0.73 8.53 22.79
C TRP A 43 -0.73 9.00 22.82
N TRP A 44 -1.26 9.36 21.66
CA TRP A 44 -2.60 9.92 21.53
C TRP A 44 -3.34 9.30 20.34
N GLY A 45 -4.32 8.44 20.63
CA GLY A 45 -5.19 7.82 19.63
C GLY A 45 -4.45 6.95 18.60
N GLY A 46 -3.46 6.17 19.05
CA GLY A 46 -2.70 5.26 18.18
C GLY A 46 -1.51 5.90 17.45
N LEU A 47 -1.20 7.16 17.71
CA LEU A 47 -0.06 7.89 17.14
C LEU A 47 0.70 8.64 18.24
N PHE A 48 2.00 8.80 18.05
CA PHE A 48 2.80 9.72 18.88
C PHE A 48 2.47 11.17 18.53
N LEU A 49 2.54 12.07 19.52
CA LEU A 49 2.31 13.51 19.32
C LEU A 49 3.18 14.08 18.20
N THR A 50 4.47 13.72 18.19
CA THR A 50 5.41 14.13 17.13
C THR A 50 4.97 13.66 15.74
N THR A 51 4.46 12.42 15.61
CA THR A 51 3.90 11.93 14.34
C THR A 51 2.66 12.73 13.93
N ARG A 52 1.82 13.11 14.89
CA ARG A 52 0.59 13.87 14.62
C ARG A 52 0.91 15.26 14.10
N ILE A 53 1.86 15.97 14.72
CA ILE A 53 2.30 17.30 14.30
C ILE A 53 2.93 17.24 12.90
N ALA A 54 3.87 16.31 12.69
CA ALA A 54 4.52 16.14 11.40
C ALA A 54 3.51 15.90 10.27
N ARG A 55 2.45 15.11 10.52
CA ARG A 55 1.37 14.91 9.55
C ARG A 55 0.54 16.16 9.28
N HIS A 56 0.23 16.98 10.29
CA HIS A 56 -0.49 18.25 10.05
C HIS A 56 0.34 19.19 9.17
N ILE A 57 1.64 19.32 9.45
CA ILE A 57 2.56 20.09 8.62
C ILE A 57 2.62 19.52 7.20
N ALA A 58 2.68 18.19 7.05
CA ALA A 58 2.71 17.54 5.76
C ALA A 58 1.41 17.76 4.94
N VAL A 59 0.23 17.73 5.58
CA VAL A 59 -1.05 18.07 4.93
C VAL A 59 -1.06 19.52 4.46
N LEU A 60 -0.60 20.46 5.31
CA LEU A 60 -0.48 21.86 4.93
C LEU A 60 0.45 22.03 3.72
N ARG A 61 1.64 21.45 3.77
CA ARG A 61 2.63 21.50 2.68
C ARG A 61 2.05 20.91 1.39
N ARG A 62 1.36 19.76 1.45
CA ARG A 62 0.76 19.13 0.27
C ARG A 62 -0.40 19.93 -0.33
N ASN A 63 -1.12 20.72 0.47
CA ASN A 63 -2.17 21.60 -0.04
C ASN A 63 -1.64 22.90 -0.63
N LEU A 64 -0.45 23.33 -0.23
CA LEU A 64 0.23 24.51 -0.77
C LEU A 64 1.08 24.19 -2.00
N ALA A 65 1.56 22.95 -2.11
CA ALA A 65 2.32 22.49 -3.27
C ALA A 65 1.44 22.47 -4.53
N LYS A 66 1.95 23.05 -5.62
CA LYS A 66 1.31 23.05 -6.94
C LYS A 66 1.72 21.87 -7.83
N ASN A 67 2.78 21.17 -7.45
CA ASN A 67 3.33 20.07 -8.23
C ASN A 67 2.72 18.75 -7.77
N GLY A 68 2.35 17.91 -8.73
CA GLY A 68 1.90 16.54 -8.49
C GLY A 68 2.99 15.67 -7.87
N PRO A 69 2.66 14.43 -7.45
CA PRO A 69 3.65 13.46 -7.01
C PRO A 69 4.71 13.26 -8.09
N ALA A 70 5.98 13.17 -7.71
CA ALA A 70 7.03 12.80 -8.64
C ALA A 70 6.83 11.34 -9.07
N GLU A 71 6.89 11.09 -10.36
CA GLU A 71 6.91 9.74 -10.92
C GLU A 71 8.19 9.01 -10.48
N ASN A 72 8.10 7.71 -10.21
CA ASN A 72 9.26 6.91 -9.80
C ASN A 72 9.92 6.31 -11.06
N PRO A 73 11.06 6.84 -11.54
CA PRO A 73 11.69 6.35 -12.76
C PRO A 73 12.26 4.95 -12.63
N ASP A 74 12.42 4.45 -11.40
CA ASP A 74 13.03 3.15 -11.11
C ASP A 74 12.01 2.01 -11.04
N ALA A 75 10.72 2.29 -11.27
CA ALA A 75 9.66 1.28 -11.26
C ALA A 75 8.60 1.56 -12.32
N GLU A 76 8.24 0.55 -13.11
CA GLU A 76 7.16 0.64 -14.10
C GLU A 76 5.97 -0.21 -13.65
N THR A 77 4.75 0.27 -13.89
CA THR A 77 3.52 -0.47 -13.63
C THR A 77 2.74 -0.69 -14.92
N VAL A 78 2.26 -1.92 -15.13
CA VAL A 78 1.31 -2.24 -16.20
C VAL A 78 0.01 -2.74 -15.59
N VAL A 79 -1.11 -2.39 -16.23
CA VAL A 79 -2.45 -2.65 -15.71
C VAL A 79 -3.27 -3.41 -16.75
N LEU A 80 -3.97 -4.44 -16.27
CA LEU A 80 -4.91 -5.23 -17.03
C LEU A 80 -6.30 -5.00 -16.45
N ARG A 81 -7.26 -4.62 -17.28
CA ARG A 81 -8.68 -4.67 -16.94
C ARG A 81 -9.17 -6.12 -17.08
N VAL A 82 -9.97 -6.57 -16.12
CA VAL A 82 -10.50 -7.94 -16.08
C VAL A 82 -12.00 -7.93 -15.85
N ASP A 83 -12.73 -8.60 -16.74
CA ASP A 83 -14.19 -8.70 -16.72
C ASP A 83 -14.62 -10.17 -17.01
N PRO A 84 -15.28 -10.89 -16.09
CA PRO A 84 -15.49 -10.59 -14.68
C PRO A 84 -14.22 -10.83 -13.84
N ALA A 85 -14.08 -10.12 -12.72
CA ALA A 85 -13.07 -10.48 -11.73
C ALA A 85 -13.56 -11.59 -10.80
N ASP A 86 -12.71 -12.60 -10.66
CA ASP A 86 -13.00 -13.79 -9.87
C ASP A 86 -11.80 -14.13 -8.97
N PRO A 87 -12.01 -14.46 -7.67
CA PRO A 87 -10.96 -14.95 -6.79
C PRO A 87 -10.16 -16.14 -7.33
N ALA A 88 -10.73 -16.96 -8.23
CA ALA A 88 -10.06 -18.08 -8.89
C ALA A 88 -8.85 -17.64 -9.75
N GLN A 89 -8.74 -16.35 -10.10
CA GLN A 89 -7.58 -15.80 -10.82
C GLN A 89 -6.38 -15.58 -9.89
N LEU A 90 -6.59 -15.48 -8.57
CA LEU A 90 -5.55 -15.10 -7.60
C LEU A 90 -4.31 -16.02 -7.61
N PRO A 91 -4.42 -17.36 -7.69
CA PRO A 91 -3.25 -18.22 -7.74
C PRO A 91 -2.29 -17.87 -8.91
N VAL A 92 -2.84 -17.59 -10.09
CA VAL A 92 -2.05 -17.19 -11.26
C VAL A 92 -1.41 -15.82 -11.04
N VAL A 93 -2.20 -14.86 -10.58
CA VAL A 93 -1.75 -13.48 -10.35
C VAL A 93 -0.61 -13.43 -9.33
N VAL A 94 -0.76 -14.15 -8.21
CA VAL A 94 0.28 -14.24 -7.17
C VAL A 94 1.53 -14.96 -7.67
N SER A 95 1.39 -15.95 -8.56
CA SER A 95 2.53 -16.65 -9.14
C SER A 95 3.44 -15.74 -9.99
N TYR A 96 2.93 -14.59 -10.45
CA TYR A 96 3.72 -13.58 -11.18
C TYR A 96 4.56 -12.68 -10.28
N LEU A 97 4.52 -12.85 -8.95
CA LEU A 97 5.45 -12.17 -8.04
C LEU A 97 6.92 -12.48 -8.40
N ASP A 98 7.20 -13.70 -8.82
CA ASP A 98 8.50 -14.13 -9.33
C ASP A 98 8.28 -15.22 -10.37
N ARG A 99 8.39 -14.85 -11.65
CA ARG A 99 8.16 -15.77 -12.77
C ARG A 99 8.98 -15.37 -13.99
N TYR A 100 9.45 -16.35 -14.74
CA TYR A 100 10.24 -16.15 -15.97
C TYR A 100 11.50 -15.27 -15.77
N GLY A 101 12.11 -15.34 -14.58
CA GLY A 101 13.30 -14.56 -14.23
C GLY A 101 13.05 -13.05 -14.08
N ILE A 102 11.80 -12.65 -13.85
CA ILE A 102 11.41 -11.28 -13.49
C ILE A 102 10.66 -11.33 -12.16
N ARG A 103 11.14 -10.53 -11.22
CA ARG A 103 10.54 -10.33 -9.91
C ARG A 103 9.72 -9.05 -9.89
N CYS A 104 8.42 -9.15 -9.65
CA CYS A 104 7.59 -7.97 -9.44
C CYS A 104 7.84 -7.40 -8.03
N ASP A 105 7.92 -6.07 -7.93
CA ASP A 105 7.92 -5.37 -6.63
C ASP A 105 6.63 -5.67 -5.87
N LYS A 106 5.51 -5.67 -6.61
CA LYS A 106 4.17 -6.00 -6.14
C LYS A 106 3.28 -6.45 -7.29
N VAL A 107 2.27 -7.23 -6.94
CA VAL A 107 1.13 -7.53 -7.81
C VAL A 107 -0.14 -7.18 -7.04
N ARG A 108 -1.09 -6.49 -7.67
CA ARG A 108 -2.27 -5.96 -7.00
C ARG A 108 -3.53 -6.25 -7.78
N VAL A 109 -4.59 -6.62 -7.07
CA VAL A 109 -5.94 -6.68 -7.60
C VAL A 109 -6.74 -5.54 -7.00
N THR A 110 -7.32 -4.69 -7.84
CA THR A 110 -8.09 -3.52 -7.41
C THR A 110 -9.51 -3.59 -7.97
N HIS A 111 -10.48 -3.27 -7.15
CA HIS A 111 -11.88 -3.19 -7.51
C HIS A 111 -12.40 -1.78 -7.25
N ARG A 112 -13.25 -1.30 -8.15
CA ARG A 112 -14.06 -0.09 -8.02
C ARG A 112 -15.52 -0.50 -8.15
N ASP A 113 -16.27 -0.29 -7.08
CA ASP A 113 -17.71 -0.50 -7.01
C ASP A 113 -18.39 0.87 -6.98
N ALA A 114 -19.12 1.21 -8.05
CA ALA A 114 -19.87 2.45 -8.18
C ALA A 114 -21.12 2.22 -9.05
N ASP A 115 -22.24 2.84 -8.70
CA ASP A 115 -23.50 2.75 -9.46
C ASP A 115 -23.96 1.30 -9.74
N GLY A 116 -23.69 0.37 -8.83
CA GLY A 116 -24.00 -1.06 -8.97
C GLY A 116 -23.10 -1.82 -9.96
N VAL A 117 -22.06 -1.17 -10.49
CA VAL A 117 -21.10 -1.76 -11.43
C VAL A 117 -19.76 -1.93 -10.74
N ARG A 118 -19.23 -3.17 -10.78
CA ARG A 118 -17.87 -3.49 -10.33
C ARG A 118 -16.92 -3.53 -11.51
N ARG A 119 -15.89 -2.67 -11.49
CA ARG A 119 -14.76 -2.73 -12.42
C ARG A 119 -13.53 -3.24 -11.68
N SER A 120 -12.72 -4.03 -12.36
CA SER A 120 -11.55 -4.65 -11.73
C SER A 120 -10.31 -4.56 -12.59
N TRP A 121 -9.18 -4.39 -11.91
CA TRP A 121 -7.87 -4.32 -12.52
C TRP A 121 -6.88 -5.21 -11.79
N ILE A 122 -6.02 -5.87 -12.55
CA ILE A 122 -4.81 -6.50 -12.06
C ILE A 122 -3.65 -5.61 -12.48
N SER A 123 -2.86 -5.14 -11.53
CA SER A 123 -1.65 -4.38 -11.82
C SER A 123 -0.42 -5.11 -11.30
N LEU A 124 0.67 -5.00 -12.06
CA LEU A 124 1.98 -5.51 -11.69
C LEU A 124 3.00 -4.41 -11.85
N THR A 125 3.83 -4.25 -10.83
CA THR A 125 4.89 -3.25 -10.80
C THR A 125 6.22 -3.96 -10.75
N VAL A 126 7.13 -3.60 -11.65
CA VAL A 126 8.49 -4.12 -11.71
C VAL A 126 9.45 -3.01 -11.31
N ALA A 127 10.29 -3.27 -10.31
CA ALA A 127 11.37 -2.35 -9.93
C ALA A 127 12.66 -2.72 -10.66
N ALA A 128 13.37 -1.73 -11.20
CA ALA A 128 14.62 -1.92 -11.92
C ALA A 128 15.72 -2.47 -11.02
N VAL A 129 15.80 -1.98 -9.76
CA VAL A 129 16.83 -2.36 -8.79
C VAL A 129 16.80 -3.86 -8.50
N ASP A 130 15.60 -4.44 -8.36
CA ASP A 130 15.43 -5.86 -8.06
C ASP A 130 15.66 -6.78 -9.27
N ASN A 131 15.74 -6.21 -10.48
CA ASN A 131 15.81 -6.96 -11.75
C ASN A 131 16.99 -6.53 -12.63
N ILE A 132 18.00 -5.85 -12.07
CA ILE A 132 19.01 -5.16 -12.87
C ILE A 132 19.79 -6.11 -13.79
N ASP A 133 20.10 -7.33 -13.33
CA ASP A 133 20.82 -8.32 -14.13
C ASP A 133 19.98 -8.81 -15.30
N ALA A 134 18.69 -9.08 -15.06
CA ALA A 134 17.75 -9.48 -16.10
C ALA A 134 17.55 -8.35 -17.13
N LEU A 135 17.47 -7.10 -16.69
CA LEU A 135 17.33 -5.94 -17.58
C LEU A 135 18.60 -5.71 -18.41
N ARG A 136 19.78 -5.82 -17.79
CA ARG A 136 21.08 -5.71 -18.48
C ARG A 136 21.28 -6.79 -19.53
N ALA A 137 20.84 -8.01 -19.26
CA ALA A 137 20.89 -9.11 -20.22
C ALA A 137 20.06 -8.83 -21.50
N ARG A 138 19.02 -8.00 -21.41
CA ARG A 138 18.18 -7.59 -22.55
C ARG A 138 18.78 -6.42 -23.32
N SER A 139 19.31 -5.41 -22.62
CA SER A 139 19.95 -4.25 -23.26
C SER A 139 20.76 -3.43 -22.26
N SER A 140 21.84 -2.80 -22.74
CA SER A 140 22.60 -1.79 -21.99
C SER A 140 21.78 -0.54 -21.65
N ARG A 141 20.64 -0.32 -22.34
CA ARG A 141 19.71 0.79 -22.06
C ARG A 141 18.74 0.53 -20.89
N ILE A 142 18.77 -0.65 -20.27
CA ILE A 142 17.90 -1.05 -19.15
C ILE A 142 16.40 -0.86 -19.52
N PRO A 143 15.83 -1.75 -20.37
CA PRO A 143 14.52 -1.55 -20.97
C PRO A 143 13.39 -1.92 -19.98
N LEU A 144 13.23 -1.15 -18.91
CA LEU A 144 12.28 -1.42 -17.82
C LEU A 144 10.84 -1.43 -18.32
N ARG A 145 10.45 -0.39 -19.06
CA ARG A 145 9.09 -0.24 -19.59
C ARG A 145 8.71 -1.40 -20.52
N ASP A 146 9.53 -1.64 -21.54
CA ASP A 146 9.29 -2.71 -22.52
C ASP A 146 9.24 -4.10 -21.83
N THR A 147 10.14 -4.33 -20.87
CA THR A 147 10.15 -5.60 -20.10
C THR A 147 8.87 -5.77 -19.29
N THR A 148 8.41 -4.70 -18.64
CA THR A 148 7.18 -4.72 -17.83
C THR A 148 5.95 -4.93 -18.70
N GLU A 149 5.89 -4.28 -19.87
CA GLU A 149 4.81 -4.47 -20.83
C GLU A 149 4.75 -5.91 -21.34
N VAL A 150 5.90 -6.52 -21.66
CA VAL A 150 5.99 -7.93 -22.07
C VAL A 150 5.50 -8.86 -20.97
N VAL A 151 5.86 -8.61 -19.70
CA VAL A 151 5.35 -9.40 -18.56
C VAL A 151 3.83 -9.25 -18.44
N GLY A 152 3.30 -8.04 -18.61
CA GLY A 152 1.87 -7.78 -18.64
C GLY A 152 1.13 -8.52 -19.75
N ARG A 153 1.68 -8.54 -20.97
CA ARG A 153 1.12 -9.33 -22.09
C ARG A 153 1.12 -10.83 -21.79
N ARG A 154 2.20 -11.37 -21.21
CA ARG A 154 2.26 -12.79 -20.81
C ARG A 154 1.21 -13.15 -19.75
N LEU A 155 1.00 -12.28 -18.76
CA LEU A 155 -0.08 -12.48 -17.79
C LEU A 155 -1.45 -12.44 -18.47
N ALA A 156 -1.65 -11.50 -19.39
CA ALA A 156 -2.90 -11.40 -20.14
C ALA A 156 -3.19 -12.69 -20.91
N ASP A 157 -2.20 -13.21 -21.63
CA ASP A 157 -2.34 -14.43 -22.42
C ASP A 157 -2.61 -15.65 -21.53
N HIS A 158 -1.88 -15.80 -20.42
CA HIS A 158 -2.13 -16.89 -19.46
C HIS A 158 -3.54 -16.81 -18.84
N LEU A 159 -4.06 -15.62 -18.54
CA LEU A 159 -5.44 -15.47 -18.06
C LEU A 159 -6.47 -15.80 -19.16
N ARG A 160 -6.20 -15.44 -20.42
CA ARG A 160 -7.08 -15.81 -21.56
C ARG A 160 -7.11 -17.30 -21.81
N GLU A 161 -5.96 -17.99 -21.66
CA GLU A 161 -5.88 -19.44 -21.74
C GLU A 161 -6.75 -20.13 -20.69
N GLN A 162 -6.94 -19.50 -19.53
CA GLN A 162 -7.87 -19.96 -18.48
C GLN A 162 -9.33 -19.54 -18.70
N GLY A 163 -9.64 -18.89 -19.82
CA GLY A 163 -10.99 -18.47 -20.19
C GLY A 163 -11.41 -17.08 -19.70
N TRP A 164 -10.50 -16.30 -19.12
CA TRP A 164 -10.82 -14.94 -18.64
C TRP A 164 -10.70 -13.89 -19.75
N THR A 165 -11.60 -12.91 -19.73
CA THR A 165 -11.49 -11.77 -20.65
C THR A 165 -10.67 -10.66 -19.99
N VAL A 166 -9.48 -10.40 -20.56
CA VAL A 166 -8.54 -9.41 -20.04
C VAL A 166 -8.01 -8.49 -21.14
N THR A 167 -7.80 -7.23 -20.80
CA THR A 167 -7.31 -6.20 -21.73
C THR A 167 -6.29 -5.32 -21.04
N LEU A 168 -5.14 -5.08 -21.69
CA LEU A 168 -4.16 -4.09 -21.23
C LEU A 168 -4.74 -2.69 -21.36
N VAL A 169 -4.54 -1.86 -20.33
CA VAL A 169 -5.06 -0.49 -20.29
C VAL A 169 -3.97 0.48 -19.83
N ASP A 170 -3.80 1.58 -20.56
CA ASP A 170 -2.85 2.64 -20.22
C ASP A 170 -3.45 3.68 -19.26
N GLY A 171 -4.79 3.76 -19.20
CA GLY A 171 -5.53 4.71 -18.38
C GLY A 171 -6.64 4.03 -17.58
N VAL A 172 -6.77 4.41 -16.32
CA VAL A 172 -7.81 3.92 -15.41
C VAL A 172 -8.40 5.08 -14.60
N ASP A 173 -9.61 4.86 -14.09
CA ASP A 173 -10.22 5.75 -13.09
C ASP A 173 -9.28 5.84 -11.85
N ALA A 174 -9.25 6.99 -11.17
CA ALA A 174 -8.40 7.20 -10.00
C ALA A 174 -9.24 7.47 -8.74
N PRO A 175 -8.91 6.86 -7.58
CA PRO A 175 -9.60 7.13 -6.32
C PRO A 175 -9.26 8.50 -5.72
N LEU A 176 -8.13 9.10 -6.11
CA LEU A 176 -7.75 10.44 -5.68
C LEU A 176 -8.40 11.48 -6.59
N PRO A 177 -9.27 12.38 -6.08
CA PRO A 177 -9.80 13.46 -6.90
C PRO A 177 -8.73 14.49 -7.25
N ASP A 178 -8.82 14.98 -8.48
CA ASP A 178 -8.03 16.10 -8.99
C ASP A 178 -8.98 17.08 -9.72
N PRO A 179 -9.20 18.31 -9.21
CA PRO A 179 -8.62 18.88 -8.00
C PRO A 179 -9.23 18.29 -6.71
N GLY A 180 -8.46 18.26 -5.62
CA GLY A 180 -8.95 17.86 -4.30
C GLY A 180 -8.11 18.42 -3.16
N LYS A 181 -8.72 18.83 -2.04
CA LYS A 181 -8.04 19.39 -0.86
C LYS A 181 -7.91 18.36 0.26
N GLU A 182 -6.68 18.00 0.64
CA GLU A 182 -6.42 17.07 1.73
C GLU A 182 -6.79 17.68 3.09
N THR A 183 -7.57 16.95 3.88
CA THR A 183 -7.84 17.24 5.28
C THR A 183 -7.36 16.08 6.15
N TRP A 184 -7.41 16.23 7.47
CA TRP A 184 -7.06 15.14 8.38
C TRP A 184 -7.94 13.88 8.19
N ARG A 185 -9.17 14.01 7.67
CA ARG A 185 -10.16 12.92 7.62
C ARG A 185 -10.46 12.40 6.21
N GLY A 186 -9.86 12.99 5.18
CA GLY A 186 -10.12 12.65 3.78
C GLY A 186 -9.70 13.79 2.85
N VAL A 187 -9.77 13.55 1.55
CA VAL A 187 -9.60 14.57 0.51
C VAL A 187 -11.00 15.05 0.12
N LYS A 188 -11.21 16.38 0.17
CA LYS A 188 -12.48 17.01 -0.21
C LYS A 188 -12.40 17.47 -1.66
N ASP A 189 -13.44 17.20 -2.43
CA ASP A 189 -13.71 17.82 -3.73
C ASP A 189 -15.14 18.40 -3.77
N ASP A 190 -15.63 18.74 -4.96
CA ASP A 190 -16.97 19.33 -5.14
C ASP A 190 -18.12 18.32 -4.96
N SER A 191 -17.83 17.01 -5.06
CA SER A 191 -18.79 15.92 -4.94
C SER A 191 -18.84 15.29 -3.53
N GLY A 192 -17.94 15.70 -2.63
CA GLY A 192 -17.91 15.25 -1.25
C GLY A 192 -16.50 15.00 -0.74
N PHE A 193 -16.30 13.84 -0.13
CA PHE A 193 -15.06 13.44 0.50
C PHE A 193 -14.66 12.03 0.09
N VAL A 194 -13.38 11.83 -0.18
CA VAL A 194 -12.78 10.50 -0.31
C VAL A 194 -11.85 10.23 0.87
N ALA A 195 -12.05 9.12 1.56
CA ALA A 195 -11.19 8.69 2.66
C ALA A 195 -10.61 7.30 2.42
N ALA A 196 -9.28 7.23 2.41
CA ALA A 196 -8.54 5.97 2.46
C ALA A 196 -8.44 5.37 3.88
N TYR A 197 -8.51 4.05 3.93
CA TYR A 197 -8.40 3.20 5.10
C TYR A 197 -7.46 2.03 4.81
N ARG A 198 -6.73 1.61 5.84
CA ARG A 198 -6.02 0.34 5.86
C ARG A 198 -6.92 -0.73 6.41
N VAL A 199 -6.93 -1.90 5.79
CA VAL A 199 -7.69 -3.05 6.27
C VAL A 199 -6.75 -3.98 7.05
N ARG A 200 -7.19 -4.45 8.22
CA ARG A 200 -6.45 -5.44 9.00
C ARG A 200 -6.53 -6.80 8.31
N VAL A 201 -5.37 -7.36 7.96
CA VAL A 201 -5.25 -8.72 7.44
C VAL A 201 -5.25 -9.70 8.62
N GLY A 202 -6.06 -10.76 8.53
CA GLY A 202 -6.20 -11.83 9.52
C GLY A 202 -7.34 -12.77 9.13
N ASP A 203 -7.72 -13.69 10.02
CA ASP A 203 -8.67 -14.78 9.71
C ASP A 203 -10.07 -14.31 9.31
N LYS A 204 -10.45 -13.08 9.67
CA LYS A 204 -11.75 -12.47 9.34
C LYS A 204 -11.73 -11.57 8.11
N LEU A 205 -10.68 -11.65 7.29
CA LEU A 205 -10.50 -10.74 6.16
C LEU A 205 -11.68 -10.78 5.18
N GLU A 206 -12.16 -11.97 4.81
CA GLU A 206 -13.28 -12.11 3.87
C GLU A 206 -14.55 -11.45 4.38
N THR A 207 -14.86 -11.62 5.67
CA THR A 207 -15.99 -10.94 6.32
C THR A 207 -15.83 -9.42 6.25
N VAL A 208 -14.64 -8.89 6.53
CA VAL A 208 -14.37 -7.45 6.46
C VAL A 208 -14.48 -6.94 5.02
N LEU A 209 -14.03 -7.70 4.02
CA LEU A 209 -14.16 -7.33 2.61
C LEU A 209 -15.64 -7.30 2.16
N ALA A 210 -16.44 -8.27 2.62
CA ALA A 210 -17.88 -8.27 2.37
C ALA A 210 -18.59 -7.08 3.05
N GLU A 211 -18.20 -6.75 4.28
CA GLU A 211 -18.70 -5.55 4.98
C GLU A 211 -18.31 -4.26 4.25
N ILE A 212 -17.07 -4.16 3.73
CA ILE A 212 -16.59 -3.02 2.93
C ILE A 212 -17.48 -2.84 1.68
N ALA A 213 -17.78 -3.92 0.96
CA ALA A 213 -18.64 -3.87 -0.22
C ALA A 213 -20.09 -3.45 0.11
N ALA A 214 -20.55 -3.72 1.34
CA ALA A 214 -21.88 -3.35 1.81
C ALA A 214 -21.97 -1.93 2.42
N VAL A 215 -20.85 -1.20 2.54
CA VAL A 215 -20.87 0.19 3.05
C VAL A 215 -21.66 1.08 2.09
N PRO A 216 -22.64 1.87 2.57
CA PRO A 216 -23.35 2.83 1.73
C PRO A 216 -22.41 4.01 1.41
N ALA A 217 -21.74 3.91 0.26
CA ALA A 217 -20.87 4.92 -0.32
C ALA A 217 -21.25 5.13 -1.79
N GLN A 218 -20.95 6.32 -2.33
CA GLN A 218 -21.15 6.60 -3.76
C GLN A 218 -20.21 5.77 -4.62
N GLU A 219 -19.01 5.52 -4.10
CA GLU A 219 -17.98 4.72 -4.74
C GLU A 219 -17.10 4.09 -3.66
N THR A 220 -16.79 2.81 -3.84
CA THR A 220 -15.90 2.02 -2.99
C THR A 220 -14.75 1.50 -3.83
N TRP A 221 -13.53 1.76 -3.36
CA TRP A 221 -12.31 1.15 -3.90
C TRP A 221 -11.77 0.14 -2.91
N THR A 222 -11.40 -1.04 -3.40
CA THR A 222 -10.74 -2.07 -2.59
C THR A 222 -9.54 -2.60 -3.34
N ALA A 223 -8.36 -2.64 -2.72
CA ALA A 223 -7.13 -3.15 -3.31
C ALA A 223 -6.47 -4.20 -2.42
N LEU A 224 -6.15 -5.35 -3.02
CA LEU A 224 -5.38 -6.43 -2.43
C LEU A 224 -4.00 -6.43 -3.10
N GLU A 225 -2.96 -6.07 -2.35
CA GLU A 225 -1.58 -6.00 -2.83
C GLU A 225 -0.75 -7.14 -2.25
N PHE A 226 -0.20 -7.95 -3.14
CA PHE A 226 0.68 -9.07 -2.85
C PHE A 226 2.13 -8.65 -3.11
N THR A 227 3.03 -9.09 -2.22
CA THR A 227 4.47 -8.84 -2.27
C THR A 227 5.21 -10.08 -1.75
N GLY A 228 6.54 -10.08 -1.83
CA GLY A 228 7.37 -11.17 -1.30
C GLY A 228 7.61 -12.26 -2.34
N SER A 229 7.74 -13.51 -1.90
CA SER A 229 7.92 -14.67 -2.79
C SER A 229 6.56 -15.29 -3.11
N PRO A 230 6.33 -15.82 -4.33
CA PRO A 230 5.10 -16.54 -4.64
C PRO A 230 4.86 -17.76 -3.74
N ALA A 231 5.91 -18.37 -3.17
CA ALA A 231 5.77 -19.48 -2.22
C ALA A 231 5.33 -19.04 -0.82
N GLN A 232 5.58 -17.79 -0.44
CA GLN A 232 5.19 -17.21 0.85
C GLN A 232 4.74 -15.75 0.62
N PRO A 233 3.58 -15.53 -0.02
CA PRO A 233 3.15 -14.19 -0.36
C PRO A 233 2.77 -13.42 0.90
N GLN A 234 3.05 -12.12 0.88
CA GLN A 234 2.60 -11.19 1.91
C GLN A 234 1.55 -10.24 1.33
N LEU A 235 0.48 -10.03 2.07
CA LEU A 235 -0.68 -9.25 1.68
C LEU A 235 -0.78 -7.95 2.46
N THR A 236 -1.06 -6.86 1.74
CA THR A 236 -1.52 -5.59 2.28
C THR A 236 -2.85 -5.23 1.62
N VAL A 237 -3.83 -4.78 2.40
CA VAL A 237 -5.15 -4.43 1.88
C VAL A 237 -5.49 -2.99 2.21
N GLY A 238 -5.93 -2.26 1.20
CA GLY A 238 -6.38 -0.87 1.29
C GLY A 238 -7.81 -0.74 0.77
N ALA A 239 -8.56 0.20 1.35
CA ALA A 239 -9.88 0.56 0.87
C ALA A 239 -10.05 2.08 0.85
N ALA A 240 -10.91 2.60 -0.02
CA ALA A 240 -11.33 3.99 0.02
C ALA A 240 -12.83 4.11 -0.23
N PHE A 241 -13.46 5.04 0.47
CA PHE A 241 -14.88 5.35 0.31
C PHE A 241 -15.04 6.80 -0.12
N ARG A 242 -15.89 7.01 -1.13
CA ARG A 242 -16.43 8.32 -1.50
C ARG A 242 -17.79 8.52 -0.87
N THR A 243 -17.93 9.57 -0.07
CA THR A 243 -19.16 9.92 0.64
C THR A 243 -19.48 11.39 0.45
N GLY A 244 -20.77 11.74 0.36
CA GLY A 244 -21.18 13.15 0.30
C GLY A 244 -20.82 13.91 1.58
N ASP A 245 -21.03 13.26 2.73
CA ASP A 245 -20.71 13.83 4.03
C ASP A 245 -19.25 13.63 4.43
N ARG A 246 -18.79 14.51 5.33
CA ARG A 246 -17.44 14.42 5.89
C ARG A 246 -17.29 13.14 6.73
N PRO A 247 -16.27 12.31 6.47
CA PRO A 247 -16.00 11.12 7.25
C PRO A 247 -15.85 11.39 8.74
N ALA A 248 -16.35 10.46 9.55
CA ALA A 248 -16.19 10.47 10.99
C ALA A 248 -14.71 10.34 11.39
N ARG A 249 -14.38 10.67 12.65
CA ARG A 249 -13.01 10.54 13.17
C ARG A 249 -12.59 9.06 13.30
N LYS A 250 -13.54 8.17 13.61
CA LYS A 250 -13.34 6.73 13.71
C LYS A 250 -13.61 6.08 12.35
N ALA A 251 -13.04 4.90 12.12
CA ALA A 251 -13.38 4.12 10.94
C ALA A 251 -14.85 3.67 10.97
N PRO A 252 -15.49 3.50 9.80
CA PRO A 252 -16.88 3.06 9.71
C PRO A 252 -17.08 1.59 10.13
N LEU A 253 -16.05 0.75 9.94
CA LEU A 253 -16.10 -0.68 10.25
C LEU A 253 -14.97 -1.09 11.21
N THR A 254 -15.17 -2.21 11.90
CA THR A 254 -14.11 -2.86 12.67
C THR A 254 -13.06 -3.42 11.72
N GLY A 255 -11.78 -3.37 12.10
CA GLY A 255 -10.69 -3.84 11.24
C GLY A 255 -10.17 -2.80 10.24
N LEU A 256 -10.89 -1.68 10.06
CA LEU A 256 -10.40 -0.53 9.30
C LEU A 256 -9.63 0.45 10.19
N LYS A 257 -8.54 1.00 9.65
CA LYS A 257 -7.77 2.08 10.27
C LYS A 257 -7.67 3.27 9.32
N PRO A 258 -8.15 4.47 9.69
CA PRO A 258 -8.13 5.63 8.80
C PRO A 258 -6.70 6.10 8.53
N ALA A 259 -6.42 6.51 7.29
CA ALA A 259 -5.14 7.10 6.89
C ALA A 259 -5.00 8.57 7.34
N GLY A 260 -5.34 8.85 8.61
CA GLY A 260 -5.47 10.21 9.14
C GLY A 260 -4.21 11.07 8.92
N GLY A 261 -4.39 12.20 8.24
CA GLY A 261 -3.32 13.13 7.85
C GLY A 261 -2.39 12.64 6.73
N ARG A 262 -2.77 11.57 6.01
CA ARG A 262 -2.05 10.99 4.87
C ARG A 262 -3.02 10.42 3.81
N HIS A 263 -4.20 11.01 3.67
CA HIS A 263 -5.20 10.52 2.72
C HIS A 263 -4.77 10.72 1.27
N ARG A 264 -4.16 11.85 0.92
CA ARG A 264 -3.69 12.09 -0.46
C ARG A 264 -2.66 11.06 -0.91
N PRO A 265 -1.54 10.81 -0.18
CA PRO A 265 -0.59 9.77 -0.60
C PRO A 265 -1.19 8.36 -0.51
N ALA A 266 -2.08 8.07 0.44
CA ALA A 266 -2.73 6.76 0.50
C ALA A 266 -3.68 6.50 -0.68
N LEU A 267 -4.42 7.53 -1.14
CA LEU A 267 -5.28 7.44 -2.32
C LEU A 267 -4.46 7.40 -3.62
N ALA A 268 -3.39 8.20 -3.72
CA ALA A 268 -2.47 8.10 -4.85
C ALA A 268 -1.89 6.69 -4.96
N ALA A 269 -1.40 6.12 -3.84
CA ALA A 269 -0.89 4.76 -3.80
C ALA A 269 -1.95 3.70 -4.13
N LEU A 270 -3.24 3.97 -3.90
CA LEU A 270 -4.36 3.05 -4.18
C LEU A 270 -4.70 2.98 -5.68
N ASN A 271 -4.30 3.97 -6.49
CA ASN A 271 -4.50 3.96 -7.94
C ASN A 271 -3.83 2.70 -8.56
N PRO A 272 -4.52 1.93 -9.43
CA PRO A 272 -3.92 0.77 -10.09
C PRO A 272 -2.62 1.06 -10.85
N LEU A 273 -2.46 2.27 -11.39
CA LEU A 273 -1.25 2.73 -12.09
C LEU A 273 -0.09 3.14 -11.17
N SER A 274 -0.33 3.26 -9.86
CA SER A 274 0.70 3.70 -8.92
C SER A 274 1.80 2.67 -8.78
N SER A 275 3.06 3.08 -8.89
CA SER A 275 4.23 2.28 -8.50
C SER A 275 4.37 2.15 -6.99
N ASP A 276 3.81 3.07 -6.20
CA ASP A 276 3.90 3.02 -4.73
C ASP A 276 3.10 1.86 -4.14
N ARG A 277 3.68 1.22 -3.12
CA ARG A 277 3.02 0.19 -2.30
C ARG A 277 1.94 0.78 -1.40
N LEU A 278 0.95 -0.05 -1.05
CA LEU A 278 -0.09 0.34 -0.12
C LEU A 278 0.49 0.61 1.27
N GLU A 279 -0.11 1.55 2.00
CA GLU A 279 0.37 1.87 3.34
C GLU A 279 0.12 0.68 4.27
N GLY A 280 1.18 0.02 4.72
CA GLY A 280 1.07 -0.95 5.81
C GLY A 280 2.26 -1.84 6.01
N THR A 281 2.11 -2.73 6.99
CA THR A 281 3.05 -3.83 7.16
C THR A 281 2.39 -5.03 6.49
N PRO A 282 3.00 -5.60 5.44
CA PRO A 282 2.49 -6.81 4.82
C PRO A 282 2.36 -7.93 5.87
N ALA A 283 1.28 -8.70 5.77
CA ALA A 283 1.04 -9.85 6.64
C ALA A 283 1.02 -11.13 5.80
N ALA A 284 1.35 -12.27 6.40
CA ALA A 284 1.19 -13.56 5.72
C ALA A 284 -0.26 -13.77 5.27
N LEU A 285 -0.45 -14.47 4.15
CA LEU A 285 -1.78 -14.82 3.69
C LEU A 285 -2.52 -15.67 4.74
N PRO A 286 -3.79 -15.36 5.05
CA PRO A 286 -4.65 -16.29 5.77
C PRO A 286 -4.77 -17.59 4.96
N GLN A 287 -4.86 -18.74 5.63
CA GLN A 287 -4.97 -20.07 4.99
C GLN A 287 -6.18 -20.22 4.05
N VAL A 288 -7.11 -19.26 4.06
CA VAL A 288 -8.39 -19.27 3.33
C VAL A 288 -8.24 -18.84 1.86
N LEU A 289 -7.15 -18.15 1.49
CA LEU A 289 -6.90 -17.83 0.07
C LEU A 289 -6.25 -19.04 -0.62
N PRO A 290 -6.77 -19.51 -1.77
CA PRO A 290 -6.24 -20.70 -2.42
C PRO A 290 -4.75 -20.52 -2.70
N GLN A 291 -3.92 -21.34 -2.05
CA GLN A 291 -2.49 -21.38 -2.31
C GLN A 291 -2.29 -22.03 -3.68
N ALA A 292 -1.53 -21.38 -4.55
CA ALA A 292 -1.04 -22.03 -5.75
C ALA A 292 -0.13 -23.18 -5.31
N SER A 293 -0.57 -24.44 -5.49
CA SER A 293 0.35 -25.59 -5.44
C SER A 293 1.35 -25.40 -6.57
N VAL A 294 2.55 -24.98 -6.22
CA VAL A 294 3.68 -24.98 -7.16
C VAL A 294 4.08 -26.43 -7.35
N GLU A 295 3.58 -27.06 -8.42
CA GLU A 295 4.16 -28.30 -8.92
C GLU A 295 5.62 -28.02 -9.26
N HIS A 296 6.52 -28.62 -8.50
CA HIS A 296 7.92 -28.72 -8.89
C HIS A 296 7.96 -29.56 -10.17
N GLU A 297 8.29 -28.93 -11.28
CA GLU A 297 8.73 -29.64 -12.47
C GLU A 297 10.05 -30.33 -12.11
N VAL A 298 9.94 -31.61 -11.72
CA VAL A 298 11.08 -32.46 -11.43
C VAL A 298 11.90 -32.55 -12.70
N LEU A 299 13.16 -32.17 -12.59
CA LEU A 299 14.18 -32.30 -13.64
C LEU A 299 14.22 -33.77 -14.06
N GLN A 300 13.59 -34.07 -15.19
CA GLN A 300 13.57 -35.41 -15.77
C GLN A 300 14.98 -35.70 -16.28
N GLU A 301 15.76 -36.40 -15.44
CA GLU A 301 17.10 -36.87 -15.77
C GLU A 301 17.01 -37.67 -17.08
N ALA A 302 17.68 -37.18 -18.11
CA ALA A 302 17.79 -37.82 -19.40
C ALA A 302 18.54 -39.15 -19.24
N GLY A 303 17.80 -40.26 -19.28
CA GLY A 303 18.39 -41.58 -19.48
C GLY A 303 19.14 -41.61 -20.80
N HIS A 304 20.47 -41.72 -20.73
CA HIS A 304 21.32 -42.01 -21.87
C HIS A 304 21.27 -43.52 -22.15
N PRO A 305 21.03 -43.97 -23.40
CA PRO A 305 21.17 -45.36 -23.76
C PRO A 305 22.61 -45.65 -24.22
N ALA A 306 23.27 -46.59 -23.55
CA ALA A 306 24.26 -47.52 -24.14
C ALA A 306 24.52 -48.66 -23.14
#